data_AF-D0L5V2-F1
#
_entry.id   AF-D0L5V2-F1
#
_cell.length_a   1.000
_cell.length_b   1.000
_cell.length_c   1.000
_cell.angle_alpha   90.00
_cell.angle_beta   90.00
_cell.angle_gamma   90.00
#
_symmetry.space_group_name_H-M   'P 1'
#
loop_
_entity.id
_entity.type
_entity.pdbx_description
1 polymer ?
#
loop_
_entity_poly.entity_id
_entity_poly.type
_entity_poly.pdbx_seq_one_letter_code
_entity_poly.pdbx_strand_id
1 'polypeptide(L)'
;MTASKPYCLQRFSGEIDMRNTIDFAAVLDRILVEPHDRIVIDMTCVDFAGTSALTVLTQFCAAATESSTRVVVACGRAVARPIEACGLGPIETYDSVDAAIRAISTP
;
A
#
# COMPACT_ATOMS: atom_id res chain seq x y z
N MET A 1 -25.24 0.38 12.93
CA MET A 1 -24.02 -0.15 13.58
C MET A 1 -23.09 -0.63 12.48
N THR A 2 -22.17 0.22 12.02
CA THR A 2 -21.17 -0.17 11.02
C THR A 2 -20.09 -0.93 11.78
N ALA A 3 -19.94 -2.23 11.54
CA ALA A 3 -18.85 -3.01 12.12
C ALA A 3 -17.52 -2.31 11.78
N SER A 4 -16.73 -2.00 12.80
CA SER A 4 -15.38 -1.46 12.57
C SER A 4 -14.61 -2.50 11.77
N LYS A 5 -14.12 -2.14 10.58
CA LYS A 5 -13.32 -3.06 9.77
C LYS A 5 -12.03 -3.34 10.55
N PRO A 6 -11.58 -4.62 10.65
CA PRO A 6 -10.37 -4.97 11.38
C PRO A 6 -9.07 -4.55 10.65
N TYR A 7 -9.19 -3.69 9.64
CA TYR A 7 -8.10 -3.18 8.82
C TYR A 7 -8.48 -1.81 8.24
N CYS A 8 -7.47 -0.99 8.00
CA CYS A 8 -7.59 0.21 7.17
C CYS A 8 -7.45 -0.18 5.69
N LEU A 9 -8.33 0.32 4.83
CA LEU A 9 -8.25 0.13 3.38
C LEU A 9 -8.12 1.48 2.71
N GLN A 10 -6.94 1.77 2.17
CA GLN A 10 -6.69 2.98 1.39
C GLN A 10 -6.65 2.64 -0.08
N ARG A 11 -7.41 3.37 -0.90
CA ARG A 11 -7.43 3.20 -2.36
C ARG A 11 -6.67 4.32 -3.06
N PHE A 12 -5.97 3.95 -4.12
CA PHE A 12 -5.33 4.85 -5.08
C PHE A 12 -5.72 4.44 -6.50
N SER A 13 -5.78 5.43 -7.40
CA SER A 13 -6.16 5.21 -8.79
C SER A 13 -5.49 6.21 -9.72
N GLY A 14 -5.36 5.86 -10.99
CA GLY A 14 -4.73 6.69 -12.03
C GLY A 14 -3.22 6.52 -12.06
N GLU A 15 -2.50 7.61 -12.25
CA GLU A 15 -1.03 7.61 -12.34
C GLU A 15 -0.42 8.22 -11.09
N ILE A 16 0.67 7.65 -10.59
CA ILE A 16 1.43 8.21 -9.47
C ILE A 16 2.87 8.47 -9.94
N ASP A 17 3.24 9.74 -10.04
CA ASP A 17 4.53 10.20 -10.55
C ASP A 17 5.02 11.44 -9.79
N MET A 18 6.14 12.04 -10.21
CA MET A 18 6.73 13.19 -9.51
C MET A 18 5.80 14.39 -9.35
N ARG A 19 4.76 14.54 -10.18
CA ARG A 19 3.79 15.64 -10.11
C ARG A 19 2.84 15.51 -8.92
N ASN A 20 2.54 14.29 -8.47
CA ASN A 20 1.56 14.01 -7.43
C ASN A 20 2.08 13.12 -6.29
N THR A 21 3.38 12.78 -6.31
CA THR A 21 4.00 11.96 -5.25
C THR A 21 3.91 12.62 -3.87
N ILE A 22 3.92 13.95 -3.80
CA ILE A 22 3.77 14.68 -2.52
C ILE A 22 2.39 14.41 -1.91
N ASP A 23 1.34 14.45 -2.72
CA ASP A 23 -0.03 14.16 -2.26
C ASP A 23 -0.17 12.68 -1.86
N PHE A 24 0.44 11.78 -2.62
CA PHE A 24 0.51 10.36 -2.30
C PHE A 24 1.18 10.11 -0.93
N ALA A 25 2.34 10.72 -0.69
CA ALA A 25 3.05 10.63 0.58
C ALA A 25 2.20 11.19 1.73
N ALA A 26 1.59 12.36 1.55
CA ALA A 26 0.76 12.99 2.58
C ALA A 26 -0.45 12.13 2.99
N VAL A 27 -1.03 11.36 2.07
CA VAL A 27 -2.09 10.41 2.39
C VAL A 27 -1.55 9.24 3.21
N LEU A 28 -0.40 8.67 2.82
CA LEU A 28 0.22 7.56 3.54
C LEU A 28 0.67 7.97 4.95
N ASP A 29 1.23 9.17 5.12
CA ASP A 29 1.61 9.70 6.43
C ASP A 29 0.41 9.81 7.38
N ARG A 30 -0.76 10.23 6.88
CA ARG A 30 -1.98 10.31 7.70
C ARG A 30 -2.43 8.93 8.17
N ILE A 31 -2.26 7.90 7.35
CA ILE A 31 -2.61 6.52 7.71
C ILE A 31 -1.69 6.01 8.83
N LEU A 32 -0.41 6.38 8.83
CA LEU A 32 0.53 5.99 9.90
C LEU A 32 0.25 6.69 11.23
N VAL A 33 -0.39 7.85 11.23
CA VAL A 33 -0.75 8.60 12.45
C VAL A 33 -1.91 7.93 13.20
N GLU A 34 -2.79 7.21 12.48
CA GLU A 34 -3.90 6.51 13.10
C GLU A 34 -3.48 5.12 13.61
N PRO A 35 -4.00 4.66 14.78
CA PRO A 35 -3.67 3.34 15.29
C PRO A 35 -4.34 2.26 14.43
N HIS A 36 -3.56 1.66 13.54
CA HIS A 36 -3.97 0.55 12.70
C HIS A 36 -3.03 -0.64 12.90
N ASP A 37 -3.59 -1.79 13.25
CA ASP A 37 -2.80 -3.03 13.31
C ASP A 37 -2.56 -3.62 11.90
N ARG A 38 -3.44 -3.28 10.95
CA ARG A 38 -3.52 -3.91 9.62
C ARG A 38 -3.94 -2.88 8.57
N ILE A 39 -3.17 -2.76 7.50
CA ILE A 39 -3.42 -1.85 6.39
C ILE A 39 -3.41 -2.61 5.06
N VAL A 40 -4.42 -2.34 4.23
CA VAL A 40 -4.48 -2.77 2.84
C VAL A 40 -4.37 -1.53 1.95
N ILE A 41 -3.36 -1.51 1.09
CA ILE A 41 -3.17 -0.47 0.08
C ILE A 41 -3.69 -1.02 -1.26
N ASP A 42 -4.82 -0.51 -1.73
CA ASP A 42 -5.44 -0.87 -3.00
C ASP A 42 -4.95 0.07 -4.10
N MET A 43 -4.08 -0.45 -4.96
CA MET A 43 -3.54 0.17 -6.16
C MET A 43 -3.97 -0.61 -7.40
N THR A 44 -5.08 -1.35 -7.34
CA THR A 44 -5.56 -2.15 -8.47
C THR A 44 -6.02 -1.29 -9.65
N CYS A 45 -6.41 -0.03 -9.39
CA CYS A 45 -6.76 0.97 -10.38
C CYS A 45 -5.61 1.95 -10.68
N VAL A 46 -4.36 1.63 -10.28
CA VAL A 46 -3.18 2.43 -10.63
C VAL A 46 -2.56 1.88 -11.90
N ASP A 47 -2.53 2.71 -12.94
CA ASP A 47 -2.08 2.33 -14.28
C ASP A 47 -0.58 2.63 -14.50
N PHE A 48 0.01 3.45 -13.61
CA PHE A 48 1.43 3.79 -13.64
C PHE A 48 1.94 4.18 -12.25
N ALA A 49 3.09 3.63 -11.84
CA ALA A 49 3.83 4.04 -10.65
C ALA A 49 5.29 4.37 -11.02
N GLY A 50 5.64 5.65 -10.94
CA GLY A 50 7.01 6.11 -11.12
C GLY A 50 7.92 5.72 -9.96
N THR A 51 9.24 5.86 -10.14
CA THR A 51 10.23 5.55 -9.10
C THR A 51 9.99 6.31 -7.80
N SER A 52 9.52 7.56 -7.88
CA SER A 52 9.15 8.38 -6.72
C SER A 52 8.03 7.76 -5.90
N ALA A 53 7.01 7.18 -6.56
CA ALA A 53 5.91 6.47 -5.90
C ALA A 53 6.40 5.20 -5.20
N LEU A 54 7.29 4.43 -5.86
CA LEU A 54 7.85 3.20 -5.29
C LEU A 54 8.71 3.47 -4.06
N THR A 55 9.51 4.54 -4.09
CA THR A 55 10.31 4.98 -2.93
C THR A 55 9.41 5.33 -1.75
N VAL A 56 8.37 6.13 -1.97
CA VAL A 56 7.41 6.51 -0.93
C VAL A 56 6.68 5.28 -0.38
N LEU A 57 6.22 4.37 -1.25
CA LEU A 57 5.55 3.14 -0.83
C LEU A 57 6.47 2.26 0.03
N THR A 58 7.74 2.14 -0.35
CA THR A 58 8.73 1.36 0.40
C THR A 58 8.98 1.97 1.78
N GLN A 59 9.13 3.29 1.86
CA GLN A 59 9.32 4.01 3.13
C GLN A 59 8.11 3.85 4.05
N PHE A 60 6.91 3.95 3.50
CA PHE A 60 5.66 3.72 4.23
C PHE A 60 5.59 2.30 4.81
N CYS A 61 5.88 1.27 4.01
CA CYS A 61 5.87 -0.13 4.48
C CYS A 61 6.92 -0.36 5.59
N ALA A 62 8.10 0.26 5.47
CA ALA A 62 9.14 0.19 6.51
C ALA A 62 8.67 0.83 7.82
N ALA A 63 8.13 2.06 7.77
CA ALA A 63 7.64 2.76 8.95
C ALA A 63 6.45 2.04 9.63
N ALA A 64 5.55 1.45 8.84
CA ALA A 64 4.47 0.60 9.37
C ALA A 64 5.02 -0.64 10.09
N THR A 65 6.03 -1.29 9.51
CA THR A 65 6.68 -2.46 10.12
C THR A 65 7.36 -2.11 11.45
N GLU A 66 8.05 -0.97 11.53
CA GLU A 66 8.63 -0.45 12.78
C GLU A 66 7.56 -0.25 13.87
N SER A 67 6.35 0.09 13.48
CA SER A 67 5.20 0.28 14.37
C SER A 67 4.39 -1.00 14.63
N SER A 68 4.90 -2.17 14.20
CA SER A 68 4.19 -3.46 14.27
C SER A 68 2.87 -3.51 13.49
N THR A 69 2.67 -2.60 12.55
CA THR A 69 1.51 -2.57 11.64
C THR A 69 1.81 -3.42 10.42
N ARG A 70 0.95 -4.41 10.14
CA ARG A 70 1.08 -5.23 8.92
C ARG A 70 0.51 -4.48 7.72
N VAL A 71 1.26 -4.43 6.62
CA VAL A 71 0.84 -3.78 5.37
C VAL A 71 0.87 -4.78 4.23
N VAL A 72 -0.20 -4.83 3.45
CA VAL A 72 -0.27 -5.58 2.20
C VAL A 72 -0.74 -4.68 1.06
N VAL A 73 -0.25 -4.91 -0.15
CA VAL A 73 -0.56 -4.09 -1.32
C VAL A 73 -1.31 -4.93 -2.35
N ALA A 74 -2.51 -4.52 -2.73
CA ALA A 74 -3.23 -5.10 -3.86
C ALA A 74 -2.95 -4.26 -5.11
N CYS A 75 -2.38 -4.84 -6.16
CA CYS A 75 -1.97 -4.07 -7.32
C CYS A 75 -1.92 -4.85 -8.62
N GLY A 76 -2.08 -4.14 -9.74
CA GLY A 76 -1.82 -4.67 -11.07
C GLY A 76 -0.33 -4.67 -11.45
N ARG A 77 -0.06 -5.14 -12.67
CA ARG A 77 1.31 -5.24 -13.22
C ARG A 77 2.06 -3.91 -13.31
N ALA A 78 1.34 -2.79 -13.40
CA ALA A 78 1.91 -1.44 -13.43
C ALA A 78 2.69 -1.09 -12.16
N VAL A 79 2.37 -1.74 -11.03
CA VAL A 79 3.02 -1.54 -9.73
C VAL A 79 3.83 -2.77 -9.32
N ALA A 80 3.27 -3.97 -9.49
CA ALA A 80 3.94 -5.22 -9.09
C ALA A 80 5.29 -5.44 -9.80
N ARG A 81 5.36 -5.22 -11.11
CA ARG A 81 6.60 -5.43 -11.87
C ARG A 81 7.73 -4.48 -11.47
N PRO A 82 7.48 -3.16 -11.32
CA PRO A 82 8.51 -2.28 -10.76
C PRO A 82 8.97 -2.66 -9.36
N ILE A 83 8.06 -3.10 -8.47
CA ILE A 83 8.44 -3.61 -7.12
C ILE A 83 9.40 -4.80 -7.23
N GLU A 84 9.05 -5.79 -8.05
CA GLU A 84 9.88 -6.97 -8.31
C GLU A 84 11.23 -6.59 -8.93
N ALA A 85 11.22 -5.75 -9.96
CA ALA A 85 12.42 -5.35 -10.71
C ALA A 85 13.41 -4.54 -9.86
N CYS A 86 12.90 -3.72 -8.93
CA CYS A 86 13.72 -2.95 -8.01
C CYS A 86 14.15 -3.73 -6.76
N GLY A 87 13.69 -4.98 -6.60
CA GLY A 87 14.02 -5.79 -5.42
C GLY A 87 13.48 -5.21 -4.11
N LEU A 88 12.31 -4.56 -4.15
CA LEU A 88 11.67 -3.93 -2.99
C LEU A 88 10.97 -4.99 -2.10
N GLY A 89 11.68 -6.10 -1.87
CA GLY A 89 11.18 -7.39 -1.37
C GLY A 89 10.38 -7.44 -0.07
N PRO A 90 10.42 -6.49 0.88
CA PRO A 90 9.51 -6.55 2.03
C PRO A 90 8.05 -6.18 1.71
N ILE A 91 7.73 -5.72 0.49
CA ILE A 91 6.35 -5.37 0.13
C ILE A 91 5.59 -6.65 -0.27
N GLU A 92 4.70 -7.13 0.60
CA GLU A 92 3.74 -8.19 0.28
C GLU A 92 2.71 -7.68 -0.74
N THR A 93 2.76 -8.20 -1.98
CA THR A 93 1.83 -7.81 -3.06
C THR A 93 0.84 -8.93 -3.40
N TYR A 94 -0.36 -8.54 -3.80
CA TYR A 94 -1.44 -9.42 -4.23
C TYR A 94 -2.13 -8.86 -5.48
N ASP A 95 -2.73 -9.73 -6.29
CA ASP A 95 -3.39 -9.35 -7.54
C ASP A 95 -4.78 -8.70 -7.36
N SER A 96 -5.31 -8.73 -6.14
CA SER A 96 -6.66 -8.28 -5.81
C SER A 96 -6.78 -7.88 -4.34
N VAL A 97 -7.71 -6.95 -4.08
CA VAL A 97 -8.03 -6.50 -2.72
C VAL A 97 -8.53 -7.66 -1.85
N ASP A 98 -9.31 -8.57 -2.43
CA ASP A 98 -9.82 -9.73 -1.70
C ASP A 98 -8.70 -10.70 -1.31
N ALA A 99 -7.69 -10.92 -2.16
CA ALA A 99 -6.53 -11.73 -1.81
C ALA A 99 -5.71 -11.09 -0.69
N ALA A 100 -5.48 -9.78 -0.78
CA ALA A 100 -4.79 -9.01 0.26
C ALA A 100 -5.52 -9.08 1.62
N ILE A 101 -6.85 -8.88 1.61
CA ILE A 101 -7.67 -8.97 2.83
C ILE A 101 -7.60 -10.38 3.43
N ARG A 102 -7.69 -11.45 2.63
CA ARG A 102 -7.57 -12.82 3.13
C ARG A 102 -6.21 -13.06 3.80
N ALA A 103 -5.14 -12.58 3.18
CA ALA A 103 -3.78 -12.74 3.70
C ALA A 103 -3.57 -12.01 5.04
N ILE A 104 -4.07 -10.77 5.15
CA ILE A 104 -3.91 -9.97 6.37
C ILE A 104 -4.90 -10.35 7.48
N SER A 105 -6.00 -11.04 7.14
CA SER A 105 -6.99 -11.53 8.11
C SER A 105 -6.52 -12.80 8.82
N THR A 106 -5.62 -13.56 8.21
CA THR A 106 -5.05 -14.78 8.80
C THR A 106 -4.10 -14.40 9.95
N PRO A 107 -4.19 -15.05 11.13
CA PRO A 107 -3.33 -14.79 12.28
C PRO A 107 -1.84 -14.95 11.99
#